data_AF-A6FYS1-F1
#
_entry.id   AF-A6FYS1-F1
#
_cell.length_a   1.000
_cell.length_b   1.000
_cell.length_c   1.000
_cell.angle_alpha   90.00
_cell.angle_beta   90.00
_cell.angle_gamma   90.00
#
_symmetry.space_group_name_H-M   'P 1'
#
loop_
_entity.id
_entity.type
_entity.pdbx_description
1 polymer ?
#
loop_
_entity_poly.entity_id
_entity_poly.type
_entity_poly.pdbx_seq_one_letter_code
_entity_poly.pdbx_strand_id
1 'polypeptide(L)'
;MRWAVPVAALLFLGCSDDGGTDSGGDAADNGGTADEADGASDEAEDDVGTEASTTNGTTDTDTDSGTGTDTDTSTGTDTDTSTGTDTDTSTGTDTDTTGDGDTDTTGDGDTDTTGDGDTDTTGDGDTDESTTGEPVEPWLLSVNNQTKQLLKINLADASTVALCTMDTNAGYPSSTFGLDGVLYGSNNSNQTLDIIDPCTCEWETVGPTNFGSIPGITANGIELQSLYGVSTSADVLITLSTMTGAGTEVGPLGEDFHYSGTTWATPISGLYAINDLSNSVYDVDPITGVATPLALIDTPIDSVGIEWHPQTEELYFCTNAGGSSRLYALNPEDGHATLIGDLPHNCNNLAAPWVPVACVDEVPW
;
A
#
# COMPACT_ATOMS: atom_id res chain seq x y z
N MET A 1 -14.09 -4.28 -67.42
CA MET A 1 -12.89 -3.48 -67.10
C MET A 1 -12.21 -4.13 -65.91
N ARG A 2 -11.12 -4.84 -66.16
CA ARG A 2 -10.30 -5.53 -65.14
C ARG A 2 -9.06 -4.67 -64.93
N TRP A 3 -8.84 -4.22 -63.70
CA TRP A 3 -7.59 -3.59 -63.29
C TRP A 3 -6.76 -4.62 -62.53
N ALA A 4 -5.59 -4.91 -63.08
CA ALA A 4 -4.51 -5.64 -62.42
C ALA A 4 -3.61 -4.62 -61.72
N VAL A 5 -3.18 -4.92 -60.50
CA VAL A 5 -2.13 -4.20 -59.77
C VAL A 5 -1.14 -5.26 -59.24
N PRO A 6 0.17 -5.02 -59.32
CA PRO A 6 1.18 -6.06 -59.40
C PRO A 6 1.70 -6.56 -58.05
N VAL A 7 2.16 -7.81 -58.10
CA VAL A 7 2.97 -8.51 -57.09
C VAL A 7 4.32 -7.80 -56.96
N ALA A 8 4.62 -7.29 -55.76
CA ALA A 8 5.96 -6.85 -55.38
C ALA A 8 6.74 -8.04 -54.83
N ALA A 9 7.76 -8.46 -55.58
CA ALA A 9 8.80 -9.35 -55.12
C ALA A 9 9.80 -8.55 -54.27
N LEU A 10 10.03 -8.96 -53.02
CA LEU A 10 11.20 -8.54 -52.26
C LEU A 10 12.21 -9.69 -52.23
N LEU A 11 13.44 -9.32 -52.56
CA LEU A 11 14.60 -10.18 -52.74
C LEU A 11 15.11 -10.76 -51.42
N PHE A 12 15.44 -12.05 -51.47
CA PHE A 12 16.41 -12.69 -50.59
C PHE A 12 17.82 -12.13 -50.87
N LEU A 13 18.51 -11.67 -49.83
CA LEU A 13 19.97 -11.66 -49.77
C LEU A 13 20.40 -12.71 -48.74
N GLY A 14 21.32 -13.59 -49.14
CA GLY A 14 21.98 -14.56 -48.28
C GLY A 14 23.50 -14.35 -48.21
N CYS A 15 24.15 -15.32 -47.56
CA CYS A 15 25.59 -15.54 -47.33
C CYS A 15 26.19 -14.69 -46.18
N SER A 16 27.13 -15.14 -45.34
CA SER A 16 28.00 -16.33 -45.20
C SER A 16 28.62 -16.21 -43.77
N ASP A 17 28.77 -17.25 -42.96
CA ASP A 17 29.82 -18.30 -42.92
C ASP A 17 31.11 -17.93 -42.15
N ASP A 18 31.70 -18.97 -41.54
CA ASP A 18 32.99 -19.10 -40.81
C ASP A 18 33.07 -18.50 -39.39
N GLY A 19 33.46 -19.18 -38.30
CA GLY A 19 34.20 -20.44 -38.12
C GLY A 19 35.39 -20.23 -37.15
N GLY A 20 35.46 -20.98 -36.05
CA GLY A 20 36.67 -21.20 -35.22
C GLY A 20 36.38 -21.26 -33.70
N THR A 21 36.47 -22.38 -32.97
CA THR A 21 37.65 -23.20 -32.53
C THR A 21 38.68 -22.36 -31.74
N ASP A 22 39.22 -22.68 -30.56
CA ASP A 22 39.33 -23.92 -29.75
C ASP A 22 40.12 -23.58 -28.46
N SER A 23 40.13 -24.50 -27.48
CA SER A 23 41.10 -24.71 -26.38
C SER A 23 41.13 -23.69 -25.22
N GLY A 24 41.29 -24.03 -23.93
CA GLY A 24 41.59 -25.27 -23.23
C GLY A 24 42.16 -24.93 -21.82
N GLY A 25 42.15 -25.89 -20.88
CA GLY A 25 42.87 -25.85 -19.59
C GLY A 25 41.97 -26.05 -18.37
N ASP A 26 41.85 -27.28 -17.85
CA ASP A 26 42.64 -27.85 -16.72
C ASP A 26 42.12 -27.36 -15.35
N ALA A 27 41.37 -28.16 -14.57
CA ALA A 27 41.75 -29.34 -13.79
C ALA A 27 42.58 -29.03 -12.51
N ALA A 28 41.88 -29.02 -11.36
CA ALA A 28 42.34 -29.41 -10.01
C ALA A 28 41.08 -29.44 -9.12
N ASP A 29 40.44 -30.58 -8.85
CA ASP A 29 40.87 -31.62 -7.90
C ASP A 29 41.44 -31.08 -6.59
N ASN A 30 40.60 -31.03 -5.56
CA ASN A 30 41.05 -31.25 -4.19
C ASN A 30 39.91 -31.84 -3.35
N GLY A 31 39.91 -33.16 -3.24
CA GLY A 31 39.16 -33.87 -2.21
C GLY A 31 39.75 -33.61 -0.82
N GLY A 32 38.87 -33.40 0.16
CA GLY A 32 39.21 -33.28 1.57
C GLY A 32 38.08 -33.86 2.41
N THR A 33 38.35 -35.00 3.02
CA THR A 33 37.48 -35.86 3.82
C THR A 33 37.18 -35.32 5.21
N ALA A 34 35.95 -35.61 5.66
CA ALA A 34 35.49 -35.99 7.01
C ALA A 34 36.32 -35.58 8.24
N ASP A 35 35.64 -34.95 9.21
CA ASP A 35 35.72 -35.39 10.60
C ASP A 35 34.40 -35.13 11.33
N GLU A 36 33.85 -36.19 11.94
CA GLU A 36 32.73 -36.15 12.85
C GLU A 36 33.24 -35.83 14.27
N ALA A 37 32.51 -35.02 15.02
CA ALA A 37 32.61 -35.01 16.48
C ALA A 37 31.28 -34.57 17.10
N ASP A 38 30.53 -35.56 17.55
CA ASP A 38 29.50 -35.44 18.58
C ASP A 38 30.09 -34.90 19.89
N GLY A 39 29.32 -34.07 20.60
CA GLY A 39 29.68 -33.57 21.92
C GLY A 39 28.52 -32.87 22.60
N ALA A 40 27.57 -33.66 23.12
CA ALA A 40 26.56 -33.21 24.06
C ALA A 40 27.13 -33.17 25.49
N SER A 41 26.79 -32.12 26.25
CA SER A 41 26.58 -32.21 27.70
C SER A 41 25.85 -30.98 28.23
N ASP A 42 24.75 -31.25 28.93
CA ASP A 42 24.04 -30.39 29.89
C ASP A 42 24.99 -29.70 30.90
N GLU A 43 24.50 -28.63 31.54
CA GLU A 43 24.35 -28.47 33.00
C GLU A 43 23.81 -27.06 33.29
N ALA A 44 22.97 -26.97 34.32
CA ALA A 44 22.12 -25.84 34.65
C ALA A 44 22.65 -24.99 35.83
N GLU A 45 22.05 -23.80 35.96
CA GLU A 45 21.85 -22.92 37.14
C GLU A 45 23.07 -22.30 37.84
N ASP A 46 23.06 -20.97 38.05
CA ASP A 46 22.86 -20.39 39.39
C ASP A 46 22.63 -18.86 39.35
N ASP A 47 21.86 -18.41 40.33
CA ASP A 47 21.26 -17.11 40.62
C ASP A 47 22.14 -16.25 41.55
N VAL A 48 22.25 -14.92 41.32
CA VAL A 48 22.51 -13.91 42.38
C VAL A 48 21.92 -12.54 41.98
N GLY A 49 20.93 -12.07 42.74
CA GLY A 49 20.23 -10.78 42.57
C GLY A 49 20.94 -9.52 43.10
N THR A 50 20.36 -8.36 42.76
CA THR A 50 20.58 -7.04 43.37
C THR A 50 19.36 -6.12 43.14
N GLU A 51 18.75 -5.66 44.23
CA GLU A 51 17.69 -4.61 44.39
C GLU A 51 18.12 -3.24 43.82
N ALA A 52 17.32 -2.27 43.36
CA ALA A 52 15.90 -2.08 43.07
C ALA A 52 15.76 -0.78 42.22
N SER A 53 14.83 -0.79 41.26
CA SER A 53 14.15 0.35 40.61
C SER A 53 13.17 -0.32 39.64
N THR A 54 11.95 -0.58 40.08
CA THR A 54 10.94 -1.25 39.26
C THR A 54 10.25 -0.20 38.41
N THR A 55 10.54 -0.20 37.12
CA THR A 55 9.72 0.46 36.10
C THR A 55 8.90 -0.66 35.49
N ASN A 56 7.62 -0.75 35.85
CA ASN A 56 6.71 -1.72 35.24
C ASN A 56 6.00 -1.02 34.09
N GLY A 57 6.24 -1.50 32.87
CA GLY A 57 5.43 -1.17 31.71
C GLY A 57 4.65 -2.41 31.34
N THR A 58 3.40 -2.47 31.77
CA THR A 58 2.46 -3.57 31.53
C THR A 58 1.22 -3.05 30.82
N THR A 59 0.59 -3.92 30.03
CA THR A 59 -0.63 -3.64 29.25
C THR A 59 -1.78 -4.54 29.73
N ASP A 60 -2.02 -4.58 31.04
CA ASP A 60 -3.16 -5.29 31.64
C ASP A 60 -3.36 -4.86 33.11
N THR A 61 -4.62 -4.79 33.55
CA THR A 61 -5.15 -4.47 34.90
C THR A 61 -4.17 -4.75 36.05
N ASP A 62 -3.60 -3.71 36.64
CA ASP A 62 -2.75 -3.79 37.82
C ASP A 62 -3.45 -3.20 39.06
N THR A 63 -2.98 -3.57 40.25
CA THR A 63 -3.48 -3.06 41.53
C THR A 63 -2.30 -2.93 42.46
N ASP A 64 -1.79 -1.72 42.67
CA ASP A 64 -0.71 -1.49 43.63
C ASP A 64 -1.23 -0.88 44.94
N SER A 65 -0.57 -1.23 46.03
CA SER A 65 -0.81 -0.67 47.35
C SER A 65 0.52 -0.48 48.06
N GLY A 66 1.08 0.72 47.86
CA GLY A 66 2.37 1.14 48.37
C GLY A 66 2.28 2.23 49.44
N THR A 67 3.37 2.36 50.20
CA THR A 67 3.67 3.58 50.95
C THR A 67 5.02 4.07 50.46
N GLY A 68 5.02 4.87 49.39
CA GLY A 68 6.18 5.14 48.55
C GLY A 68 6.12 6.48 47.83
N THR A 69 6.98 6.62 46.82
CA THR A 69 6.99 7.73 45.86
C THR A 69 7.13 7.00 44.54
N ASP A 70 5.99 6.74 43.90
CA ASP A 70 5.93 5.83 42.76
C ASP A 70 5.69 6.65 41.48
N THR A 71 6.01 6.05 40.33
CA THR A 71 5.86 6.69 39.02
C THR A 71 5.45 5.62 38.05
N ASP A 72 4.15 5.54 37.81
CA ASP A 72 3.59 4.52 36.94
C ASP A 72 3.18 5.11 35.59
N THR A 73 3.32 4.27 34.57
CA THR A 73 2.95 4.60 33.19
C THR A 73 2.27 3.38 32.61
N SER A 74 0.95 3.41 32.62
CA SER A 74 0.14 2.29 32.17
C SER A 74 -0.71 2.66 30.95
N THR A 75 -1.12 1.61 30.24
CA THR A 75 -2.11 1.70 29.18
C THR A 75 -3.17 0.63 29.47
N GLY A 76 -4.07 0.93 30.41
CA GLY A 76 -4.98 -0.06 31.01
C GLY A 76 -6.13 0.52 31.83
N THR A 77 -6.73 -0.29 32.69
CA THR A 77 -7.71 0.10 33.72
C THR A 77 -7.04 -0.24 35.04
N ASP A 78 -6.61 0.75 35.79
CA ASP A 78 -5.86 0.54 37.03
C ASP A 78 -6.64 1.05 38.26
N THR A 79 -6.24 0.53 39.42
CA THR A 79 -6.83 0.91 40.70
C THR A 79 -5.71 1.02 41.71
N ASP A 80 -5.25 2.24 41.94
CA ASP A 80 -4.18 2.50 42.89
C ASP A 80 -4.69 3.12 44.18
N THR A 81 -4.12 2.63 45.28
CA THR A 81 -4.40 3.14 46.62
C THR A 81 -3.08 3.45 47.30
N SER A 82 -2.67 4.71 47.18
CA SER A 82 -1.45 5.24 47.79
C SER A 82 -1.78 6.21 48.93
N THR A 83 -0.76 6.47 49.77
CA THR A 83 -0.78 7.54 50.78
C THR A 83 0.47 8.43 50.66
N GLY A 84 1.10 8.41 49.48
CA GLY A 84 2.37 9.04 49.15
C GLY A 84 2.21 10.28 48.26
N THR A 85 3.31 10.73 47.67
CA THR A 85 3.30 11.74 46.59
C THR A 85 3.67 11.02 45.30
N ASP A 86 2.73 10.87 44.39
CA ASP A 86 2.87 10.07 43.18
C ASP A 86 2.72 10.92 41.91
N THR A 87 3.12 10.34 40.78
CA THR A 87 3.04 10.99 39.47
C THR A 87 2.64 9.94 38.46
N ASP A 88 1.35 9.91 38.15
CA ASP A 88 0.78 8.92 37.26
C ASP A 88 0.49 9.51 35.88
N THR A 89 0.75 8.72 34.86
CA THR A 89 0.45 9.07 33.47
C THR A 89 -0.23 7.87 32.83
N SER A 90 -1.56 7.92 32.79
CA SER A 90 -2.36 6.90 32.15
C SER A 90 -3.08 7.44 30.91
N THR A 91 -3.44 6.53 30.01
CA THR A 91 -4.34 6.80 28.89
C THR A 91 -5.61 5.95 29.00
N GLY A 92 -5.98 5.61 30.24
CA GLY A 92 -6.89 4.55 30.64
C GLY A 92 -8.24 5.02 31.22
N THR A 93 -8.92 4.13 31.94
CA THR A 93 -10.08 4.48 32.80
C THR A 93 -9.73 4.02 34.20
N ASP A 94 -9.37 4.94 35.07
CA ASP A 94 -8.74 4.64 36.35
C ASP A 94 -9.61 5.10 37.53
N THR A 95 -9.36 4.49 38.69
CA THR A 95 -10.06 4.82 39.93
C THR A 95 -9.03 4.97 41.03
N ASP A 96 -8.63 6.21 41.27
CA ASP A 96 -7.57 6.51 42.23
C ASP A 96 -8.12 6.97 43.57
N THR A 97 -7.44 6.53 44.63
CA THR A 97 -7.68 7.00 46.00
C THR A 97 -6.36 7.50 46.57
N THR A 98 -6.08 8.78 46.33
CA THR A 98 -4.85 9.46 46.72
C THR A 98 -5.00 10.28 48.02
N GLY A 99 -3.86 10.76 48.56
CA GLY A 99 -3.83 11.59 49.76
C GLY A 99 -2.71 12.65 49.74
N ASP A 100 -3.10 13.92 49.82
CA ASP A 100 -2.31 15.15 49.99
C ASP A 100 -0.99 15.25 49.17
N GLY A 101 -1.08 15.63 47.88
CA GLY A 101 0.04 16.29 47.17
C GLY A 101 0.33 15.85 45.74
N ASP A 102 -0.62 15.27 45.01
CA ASP A 102 -0.37 14.57 43.74
C ASP A 102 -0.56 15.46 42.51
N THR A 103 -0.02 15.01 41.38
CA THR A 103 -0.08 15.71 40.08
C THR A 103 -0.47 14.73 38.99
N ASP A 104 -1.77 14.69 38.67
CA ASP A 104 -2.31 13.74 37.71
C ASP A 104 -2.46 14.36 36.31
N THR A 105 -2.24 13.53 35.29
CA THR A 105 -2.50 13.87 33.88
C THR A 105 -3.38 12.76 33.29
N THR A 106 -4.69 12.93 33.40
CA THR A 106 -5.68 11.92 33.00
C THR A 106 -6.21 12.12 31.57
N GLY A 107 -6.69 11.04 30.96
CA GLY A 107 -7.47 11.00 29.73
C GLY A 107 -8.95 10.67 30.02
N ASP A 108 -9.86 10.89 29.05
CA ASP A 108 -11.31 10.88 29.28
C ASP A 108 -11.86 9.59 29.93
N GLY A 109 -12.26 9.65 31.20
CA GLY A 109 -13.00 8.55 31.86
C GLY A 109 -13.00 8.49 33.39
N ASP A 110 -12.18 9.28 34.08
CA ASP A 110 -11.81 9.00 35.47
C ASP A 110 -12.76 9.56 36.53
N THR A 111 -12.81 8.90 37.70
CA THR A 111 -13.68 9.25 38.83
C THR A 111 -12.88 9.48 40.11
N ASP A 112 -12.45 10.72 40.35
CA ASP A 112 -11.64 11.05 41.53
C ASP A 112 -12.45 11.30 42.80
N THR A 113 -11.86 10.96 43.94
CA THR A 113 -12.37 11.32 45.27
C THR A 113 -11.30 12.08 46.05
N THR A 114 -11.10 13.37 45.77
CA THR A 114 -10.00 14.17 46.35
C THR A 114 -10.27 14.71 47.76
N GLY A 115 -9.18 14.90 48.52
CA GLY A 115 -9.09 15.67 49.77
C GLY A 115 -8.21 16.92 49.57
N ASP A 116 -8.69 18.06 50.05
CA ASP A 116 -8.17 19.44 49.86
C ASP A 116 -6.65 19.62 49.56
N GLY A 117 -6.24 19.57 48.28
CA GLY A 117 -4.86 19.88 47.89
C GLY A 117 -4.50 20.07 46.41
N ASP A 118 -5.31 19.60 45.45
CA ASP A 118 -4.79 19.29 44.11
C ASP A 118 -4.95 20.40 43.05
N THR A 119 -4.11 20.36 42.02
CA THR A 119 -4.01 21.36 40.94
C THR A 119 -4.36 20.74 39.59
N ASP A 120 -5.65 20.60 39.29
CA ASP A 120 -6.10 20.04 38.02
C ASP A 120 -5.78 20.96 36.83
N THR A 121 -5.24 20.37 35.76
CA THR A 121 -5.11 21.03 34.46
C THR A 121 -6.11 20.42 33.48
N THR A 122 -7.40 20.75 33.63
CA THR A 122 -8.43 20.29 32.68
C THR A 122 -8.25 21.00 31.34
N GLY A 123 -7.81 20.25 30.34
CA GLY A 123 -7.81 20.69 28.95
C GLY A 123 -9.22 20.58 28.37
N ASP A 124 -10.07 21.58 28.61
CA ASP A 124 -11.38 21.70 27.94
C ASP A 124 -11.17 22.02 26.45
N GLY A 125 -10.88 20.98 25.67
CA GLY A 125 -10.97 20.97 24.23
C GLY A 125 -12.16 20.12 23.82
N ASP A 126 -13.36 20.70 23.92
CA ASP A 126 -14.59 20.17 23.32
C ASP A 126 -14.30 19.66 21.90
N THR A 127 -14.12 18.36 21.76
CA THR A 127 -14.09 17.71 20.45
C THR A 127 -15.49 17.17 20.27
N ASP A 128 -16.29 17.89 19.47
CA ASP A 128 -17.60 17.43 19.00
C ASP A 128 -17.43 16.07 18.30
N GLU A 129 -17.54 14.97 19.04
CA GLU A 129 -17.65 13.63 18.47
C GLU A 129 -19.09 13.44 17.96
N SER A 130 -19.38 14.06 16.82
CA SER A 130 -20.58 13.78 16.03
C SER A 130 -20.23 12.79 14.91
N THR A 131 -20.00 11.52 15.26
CA THR A 131 -19.71 10.45 14.30
C THR A 131 -20.81 9.39 14.22
N THR A 132 -22.09 9.77 14.31
CA THR A 132 -23.13 8.96 13.64
C THR A 132 -23.22 9.38 12.17
N GLY A 133 -22.10 9.26 11.45
CA GLY A 133 -22.03 9.45 10.01
C GLY A 133 -22.65 8.24 9.33
N GLU A 134 -23.55 8.49 8.38
CA GLU A 134 -24.00 7.45 7.44
C GLU A 134 -22.77 6.73 6.84
N PRO A 135 -22.83 5.40 6.62
CA PRO A 135 -21.71 4.68 6.03
C PRO A 135 -21.36 5.30 4.67
N VAL A 136 -20.10 5.73 4.53
CA VAL A 136 -19.58 6.26 3.27
C VAL A 136 -19.63 5.14 2.22
N GLU A 137 -20.31 5.42 1.11
CA GLU A 137 -20.35 4.49 -0.02
C GLU A 137 -18.96 4.34 -0.65
N PRO A 138 -18.49 3.10 -0.89
CA PRO A 138 -17.18 2.87 -1.48
C PRO A 138 -17.10 3.40 -2.92
N TRP A 139 -15.92 3.87 -3.32
CA TRP A 139 -15.71 4.53 -4.60
C TRP A 139 -14.28 4.34 -5.10
N LEU A 140 -14.10 4.49 -6.42
CA LEU A 140 -12.77 4.53 -7.04
C LEU A 140 -12.46 5.93 -7.57
N LEU A 141 -11.18 6.27 -7.59
CA LEU A 141 -10.67 7.44 -8.27
C LEU A 141 -10.10 7.07 -9.64
N SER A 142 -10.22 7.95 -10.62
CA SER A 142 -9.44 7.89 -11.84
C SER A 142 -9.02 9.28 -12.31
N VAL A 143 -7.80 9.38 -12.82
CA VAL A 143 -7.27 10.54 -13.54
C VAL A 143 -7.64 10.40 -15.03
N ASN A 144 -8.50 11.29 -15.51
CA ASN A 144 -8.79 11.42 -16.93
C ASN A 144 -7.66 12.20 -17.62
N ASN A 145 -6.77 11.47 -18.27
CA ASN A 145 -5.60 12.04 -18.95
C ASN A 145 -5.94 12.95 -20.14
N GLN A 146 -7.12 12.82 -20.74
CA GLN A 146 -7.54 13.66 -21.87
C GLN A 146 -8.12 15.01 -21.41
N THR A 147 -8.99 15.00 -20.41
CA THR A 147 -9.67 16.21 -19.91
C THR A 147 -8.97 16.83 -18.70
N LYS A 148 -7.97 16.15 -18.14
CA LYS A 148 -7.22 16.55 -16.95
C LYS A 148 -8.11 16.66 -15.72
N GLN A 149 -9.07 15.76 -15.58
CA GLN A 149 -9.99 15.76 -14.45
C GLN A 149 -9.71 14.59 -13.51
N LEU A 150 -9.84 14.84 -12.21
CA LEU A 150 -10.01 13.77 -11.23
C LEU A 150 -11.49 13.39 -11.18
N LEU A 151 -11.76 12.10 -11.31
CA LEU A 151 -13.10 11.54 -11.35
C LEU A 151 -13.30 10.59 -10.17
N LYS A 152 -14.37 10.81 -9.41
CA LYS A 152 -14.92 9.84 -8.46
C LYS A 152 -15.83 8.89 -9.24
N ILE A 153 -15.71 7.59 -9.05
CA ILE A 153 -16.41 6.54 -9.80
C ILE A 153 -17.26 5.72 -8.84
N ASN A 154 -18.54 5.59 -9.16
CA ASN A 154 -19.50 4.77 -8.41
C ASN A 154 -19.33 3.29 -8.78
N LEU A 155 -19.19 2.44 -7.77
CA LEU A 155 -19.00 0.99 -7.96
C LEU A 155 -20.28 0.24 -8.35
N ALA A 156 -21.46 0.84 -8.19
CA ALA A 156 -22.73 0.21 -8.53
C ALA A 156 -23.03 0.24 -10.04
N ASP A 157 -22.63 1.31 -10.75
CA ASP A 157 -23.02 1.53 -12.15
C ASP A 157 -21.94 2.22 -13.02
N ALA A 158 -20.74 2.43 -12.47
CA ALA A 158 -19.62 3.14 -13.10
C ALA A 158 -19.92 4.60 -13.50
N SER A 159 -21.00 5.20 -12.96
CA SER A 159 -21.22 6.64 -13.09
C SER A 159 -20.08 7.42 -12.44
N THR A 160 -19.77 8.59 -13.00
CA THR A 160 -18.62 9.38 -12.56
C THR A 160 -19.02 10.80 -12.21
N VAL A 161 -18.42 11.34 -11.16
CA VAL A 161 -18.49 12.75 -10.81
C VAL A 161 -17.09 13.36 -10.96
N ALA A 162 -17.01 14.48 -11.68
CA ALA A 162 -15.77 15.23 -11.76
C ALA A 162 -15.55 16.01 -10.46
N LEU A 163 -14.45 15.72 -9.76
CA LEU A 163 -14.06 16.41 -8.53
C LEU A 163 -13.51 17.79 -8.85
N CYS A 164 -12.52 17.83 -9.74
CA CYS A 164 -11.85 19.06 -10.15
C CYS A 164 -11.02 18.83 -11.44
N THR A 165 -10.41 19.91 -11.94
CA THR A 165 -9.51 19.89 -13.10
C THR A 165 -8.09 20.20 -12.63
N MET A 166 -7.13 19.36 -13.00
CA MET A 166 -5.71 19.52 -12.73
C MET A 166 -5.07 20.49 -13.74
N ASP A 167 -4.25 21.42 -13.25
CA ASP A 167 -3.42 22.29 -14.11
C ASP A 167 -2.11 21.57 -14.47
N THR A 168 -2.21 20.55 -15.33
CA THR A 168 -1.05 19.79 -15.80
C THR A 168 -1.25 19.24 -17.20
N ASN A 169 -0.14 19.13 -17.94
CA ASN A 169 -0.09 18.42 -19.21
C ASN A 169 0.41 16.97 -19.05
N ALA A 170 0.80 16.58 -17.84
CA ALA A 170 1.30 15.24 -17.55
C ALA A 170 0.26 14.16 -17.89
N GLY A 171 0.78 12.98 -18.21
CA GLY A 171 0.02 11.75 -18.32
C GLY A 171 0.30 10.86 -17.11
N TYR A 172 -0.75 10.47 -16.41
CA TYR A 172 -0.72 9.56 -15.27
C TYR A 172 -1.26 8.18 -15.71
N PRO A 173 -0.41 7.28 -16.20
CA PRO A 173 -0.82 5.91 -16.52
C PRO A 173 -1.01 5.03 -15.29
N SER A 174 -0.83 5.55 -14.08
CA SER A 174 -1.19 4.87 -12.84
C SER A 174 -1.33 5.87 -11.71
N SER A 175 -2.17 5.51 -10.74
CA SER A 175 -2.40 6.25 -9.51
C SER A 175 -2.77 5.26 -8.42
N THR A 176 -2.49 5.56 -7.15
CA THR A 176 -2.91 4.73 -6.01
C THR A 176 -2.94 5.58 -4.75
N PHE A 177 -3.78 5.21 -3.79
CA PHE A 177 -3.62 5.73 -2.43
C PHE A 177 -2.55 4.92 -1.71
N GLY A 178 -1.63 5.60 -1.04
CA GLY A 178 -0.77 4.97 -0.04
C GLY A 178 -1.59 4.53 1.17
N LEU A 179 -0.98 3.71 2.02
CA LEU A 179 -1.58 3.32 3.31
C LEU A 179 -1.81 4.53 4.24
N ASP A 180 -1.11 5.64 3.99
CA ASP A 180 -1.23 6.92 4.66
C ASP A 180 -2.42 7.77 4.15
N GLY A 181 -3.15 7.30 3.13
CA GLY A 181 -4.25 8.03 2.51
C GLY A 181 -3.83 9.11 1.52
N VAL A 182 -2.53 9.23 1.21
CA VAL A 182 -2.05 10.18 0.20
C VAL A 182 -2.24 9.55 -1.18
N LEU A 183 -2.82 10.31 -2.12
CA LEU A 183 -2.95 9.88 -3.51
C LEU A 183 -1.65 10.18 -4.27
N TYR A 184 -1.03 9.12 -4.77
CA TYR A 184 0.16 9.17 -5.60
C TYR A 184 -0.19 8.91 -7.06
N GLY A 185 0.53 9.57 -7.97
CA GLY A 185 0.43 9.38 -9.42
C GLY A 185 1.80 9.16 -10.05
N SER A 186 1.92 8.14 -10.88
CA SER A 186 3.11 7.94 -11.72
C SER A 186 3.02 8.89 -12.91
N ASN A 187 3.93 9.86 -13.01
CA ASN A 187 3.94 10.83 -14.11
C ASN A 187 4.85 10.34 -15.23
N ASN A 188 4.25 9.83 -16.31
CA ASN A 188 5.02 9.30 -17.45
C ASN A 188 5.65 10.40 -18.33
N SER A 189 5.17 11.64 -18.23
CA SER A 189 5.73 12.75 -19.02
C SER A 189 7.09 13.20 -18.48
N ASN A 190 7.22 13.24 -17.15
CA ASN A 190 8.43 13.70 -16.46
C ASN A 190 9.22 12.55 -15.82
N GLN A 191 8.69 11.33 -15.81
CA GLN A 191 9.24 10.16 -15.11
C GLN A 191 9.42 10.43 -13.61
N THR A 192 8.40 11.02 -13.00
CA THR A 192 8.36 11.37 -11.58
C THR A 192 7.23 10.64 -10.86
N LEU A 193 7.39 10.48 -9.56
CA LEU A 193 6.26 10.25 -8.67
C LEU A 193 5.74 11.62 -8.23
N ASP A 194 4.44 11.84 -8.36
CA ASP A 194 3.78 13.05 -7.89
C ASP A 194 2.75 12.68 -6.80
N ILE A 195 2.54 13.57 -5.85
CA ILE A 195 1.38 13.59 -4.96
C ILE A 195 0.29 14.42 -5.63
N ILE A 196 -0.95 13.96 -5.57
CA ILE A 196 -2.12 14.64 -6.11
C ILE A 196 -3.10 14.82 -4.95
N ASP A 197 -3.50 16.05 -4.65
CA ASP A 197 -4.54 16.32 -3.67
C ASP A 197 -5.92 16.17 -4.35
N PRO A 198 -6.74 15.17 -3.99
CA PRO A 198 -8.05 14.98 -4.61
C PRO A 198 -9.08 16.05 -4.23
N CYS A 199 -8.84 16.82 -3.16
CA CYS A 199 -9.71 17.91 -2.73
C CYS A 199 -9.52 19.18 -3.56
N THR A 200 -8.28 19.44 -4.00
CA THR A 200 -7.91 20.70 -4.66
C THR A 200 -7.46 20.53 -6.10
N CYS A 201 -7.16 19.29 -6.54
CA CYS A 201 -6.47 18.97 -7.79
C CYS A 201 -5.09 19.61 -7.94
N GLU A 202 -4.53 20.14 -6.85
CA GLU A 202 -3.13 20.52 -6.82
C GLU A 202 -2.27 19.26 -6.82
N TRP A 203 -1.07 19.38 -7.37
CA TRP A 203 -0.11 18.28 -7.42
C TRP A 203 1.28 18.81 -7.11
N GLU A 204 2.08 17.96 -6.49
CA GLU A 204 3.47 18.24 -6.20
C GLU A 204 4.35 17.07 -6.62
N THR A 205 5.51 17.37 -7.19
CA THR A 205 6.48 16.33 -7.54
C THR A 205 7.24 15.89 -6.30
N VAL A 206 7.19 14.58 -6.02
CA VAL A 206 8.01 13.94 -4.98
C VAL A 206 9.45 13.81 -5.47
N GLY A 207 9.63 13.26 -6.68
CA GLY A 207 10.94 13.12 -7.30
C GLY A 207 11.00 12.11 -8.45
N PRO A 208 12.17 11.93 -9.07
CA PRO A 208 12.33 11.07 -10.24
C PRO A 208 12.21 9.59 -9.88
N THR A 209 11.47 8.82 -10.67
CA THR A 209 11.30 7.38 -10.45
C THR A 209 12.51 6.57 -10.84
N ASN A 210 13.30 7.05 -11.81
CA ASN A 210 14.44 6.35 -12.42
C ASN A 210 14.07 5.04 -13.17
N PHE A 211 12.78 4.79 -13.43
CA PHE A 211 12.29 3.54 -14.04
C PHE A 211 11.38 3.71 -15.27
N GLY A 212 11.51 4.84 -15.98
CA GLY A 212 10.76 5.06 -17.22
C GLY A 212 9.24 5.06 -17.01
N SER A 213 8.51 4.31 -17.83
CA SER A 213 7.06 4.17 -17.72
C SER A 213 6.69 3.13 -16.66
N ILE A 214 5.86 3.52 -15.70
CA ILE A 214 5.38 2.66 -14.62
C ILE A 214 3.83 2.68 -14.64
N PRO A 215 3.19 1.84 -15.46
CA PRO A 215 1.73 1.82 -15.65
C PRO A 215 0.96 1.09 -14.52
N GLY A 216 1.66 0.54 -13.52
CA GLY A 216 1.04 0.05 -12.31
C GLY A 216 1.83 0.50 -11.09
N ILE A 217 1.21 1.27 -10.20
CA ILE A 217 1.71 1.54 -8.86
C ILE A 217 0.63 1.16 -7.85
N THR A 218 1.02 0.76 -6.65
CA THR A 218 0.10 0.44 -5.57
C THR A 218 0.73 0.62 -4.20
N ALA A 219 -0.07 0.72 -3.15
CA ALA A 219 0.41 0.75 -1.78
C ALA A 219 1.38 -0.41 -1.50
N ASN A 220 2.48 -0.13 -0.79
CA ASN A 220 3.27 -1.20 -0.21
C ASN A 220 2.60 -1.60 1.11
N GLY A 221 1.90 -2.74 1.11
CA GLY A 221 1.21 -3.24 2.30
C GLY A 221 2.12 -3.66 3.47
N ILE A 222 3.43 -3.51 3.32
CA ILE A 222 4.45 -3.84 4.32
C ILE A 222 5.13 -2.57 4.85
N GLU A 223 5.34 -1.55 4.00
CA GLU A 223 6.10 -0.34 4.33
C GLU A 223 5.30 0.93 4.01
N LEU A 224 4.88 1.69 5.03
CA LEU A 224 4.06 2.91 4.88
C LEU A 224 4.64 3.95 3.91
N GLN A 225 5.96 4.13 3.89
CA GLN A 225 6.63 5.15 3.08
C GLN A 225 7.09 4.64 1.71
N SER A 226 6.52 3.52 1.26
CA SER A 226 6.90 2.84 0.04
C SER A 226 5.66 2.51 -0.78
N LEU A 227 5.81 2.44 -2.09
CA LEU A 227 4.83 1.89 -3.02
C LEU A 227 5.48 0.74 -3.78
N TYR A 228 4.68 -0.22 -4.24
CA TYR A 228 5.13 -1.12 -5.30
C TYR A 228 4.83 -0.52 -6.66
N GLY A 229 5.62 -0.89 -7.67
CA GLY A 229 5.38 -0.52 -9.05
C GLY A 229 5.85 -1.57 -10.04
N VAL A 230 5.21 -1.63 -11.20
CA VAL A 230 5.61 -2.48 -12.32
C VAL A 230 6.24 -1.58 -13.39
N SER A 231 7.54 -1.77 -13.65
CA SER A 231 8.23 -1.09 -14.75
C SER A 231 8.20 -1.96 -15.99
N THR A 232 7.40 -1.57 -16.99
CA THR A 232 7.20 -2.38 -18.20
C THR A 232 8.28 -2.19 -19.25
N SER A 233 9.13 -1.16 -19.11
CA SER A 233 10.33 -1.04 -19.95
C SER A 233 11.45 -1.98 -19.53
N ALA A 234 11.45 -2.41 -18.27
CA ALA A 234 12.48 -3.27 -17.69
C ALA A 234 11.96 -4.65 -17.29
N ASP A 235 10.65 -4.87 -17.32
CA ASP A 235 9.96 -6.09 -16.87
C ASP A 235 10.37 -6.52 -15.46
N VAL A 236 10.38 -5.54 -14.54
CA VAL A 236 10.74 -5.72 -13.14
C VAL A 236 9.64 -5.18 -12.22
N LEU A 237 9.51 -5.83 -11.07
CA LEU A 237 8.88 -5.23 -9.90
C LEU A 237 9.89 -4.24 -9.27
N ILE A 238 9.39 -3.08 -8.89
CA ILE A 238 10.14 -2.06 -8.17
C ILE A 238 9.40 -1.66 -6.89
N THR A 239 10.13 -1.12 -5.94
CA THR A 239 9.57 -0.26 -4.89
C THR A 239 9.81 1.20 -5.27
N LEU A 240 8.97 2.12 -4.81
CA LEU A 240 9.09 3.56 -4.98
C LEU A 240 9.04 4.24 -3.61
N SER A 241 10.02 5.07 -3.32
CA SER A 241 10.02 5.88 -2.09
C SER A 241 9.01 7.02 -2.20
N THR A 242 8.03 7.08 -1.29
CA THR A 242 7.07 8.21 -1.19
C THR A 242 7.71 9.52 -0.75
N MET A 243 8.93 9.47 -0.21
CA MET A 243 9.67 10.65 0.26
C MET A 243 10.56 11.27 -0.81
N THR A 244 11.04 10.47 -1.77
CA THR A 244 12.04 10.91 -2.76
C THR A 244 11.65 10.62 -4.20
N GLY A 245 10.58 9.86 -4.42
CA GLY A 245 10.13 9.35 -5.71
C GLY A 245 11.02 8.25 -6.29
N ALA A 246 12.21 8.03 -5.75
CA ALA A 246 13.21 7.11 -6.31
C ALA A 246 12.73 5.66 -6.26
N GLY A 247 12.84 4.97 -7.40
CA GLY A 247 12.59 3.54 -7.48
C GLY A 247 13.81 2.70 -7.09
N THR A 248 13.55 1.50 -6.58
CA THR A 248 14.54 0.44 -6.36
C THR A 248 14.01 -0.87 -6.93
N GLU A 249 14.82 -1.56 -7.75
CA GLU A 249 14.45 -2.86 -8.29
C GLU A 249 14.30 -3.90 -7.17
N VAL A 250 13.18 -4.64 -7.19
CA VAL A 250 12.95 -5.80 -6.34
C VAL A 250 13.44 -7.06 -7.07
N GLY A 251 12.97 -7.26 -8.30
CA GLY A 251 13.40 -8.36 -9.15
C GLY A 251 12.58 -8.49 -10.43
N PRO A 252 12.95 -9.43 -11.32
CA PRO A 252 12.31 -9.62 -12.62
C PRO A 252 10.91 -10.23 -12.47
N LEU A 253 9.97 -9.74 -13.29
CA LEU A 253 8.60 -10.28 -13.37
C LEU A 253 8.58 -11.68 -13.98
N GLY A 254 9.55 -11.99 -14.85
CA GLY A 254 9.68 -13.28 -15.53
C GLY A 254 8.91 -13.39 -16.85
N GLU A 255 8.14 -12.38 -17.22
CA GLU A 255 7.39 -12.25 -18.48
C GLU A 255 7.39 -10.78 -18.95
N ASP A 256 7.05 -10.52 -20.22
CA ASP A 256 6.83 -9.16 -20.75
C ASP A 256 5.45 -8.64 -20.31
N PHE A 257 5.42 -7.56 -19.53
CA PHE A 257 4.21 -7.01 -18.92
C PHE A 257 3.58 -5.83 -19.69
N HIS A 258 4.17 -5.40 -20.81
CA HIS A 258 3.67 -4.38 -21.74
C HIS A 258 2.70 -3.34 -21.16
N TYR A 259 1.37 -3.48 -21.36
CA TYR A 259 0.37 -2.70 -20.63
C TYR A 259 -0.17 -3.53 -19.48
N SER A 260 0.10 -3.05 -18.27
CA SER A 260 -0.26 -3.73 -17.05
C SER A 260 -0.67 -2.75 -15.98
N GLY A 261 -1.25 -3.31 -14.92
CA GLY A 261 -1.44 -2.64 -13.65
C GLY A 261 -1.08 -3.60 -12.52
N THR A 262 -0.84 -3.06 -11.33
CA THR A 262 -0.64 -3.86 -10.12
C THR A 262 -1.41 -3.25 -8.97
N THR A 263 -1.85 -4.08 -8.03
CA THR A 263 -2.52 -3.63 -6.82
C THR A 263 -2.21 -4.53 -5.63
N TRP A 264 -2.12 -3.96 -4.44
CA TRP A 264 -1.91 -4.68 -3.20
C TRP A 264 -3.25 -5.19 -2.64
N ALA A 265 -3.31 -6.48 -2.37
CA ALA A 265 -4.48 -7.12 -1.77
C ALA A 265 -4.13 -7.66 -0.38
N THR A 266 -4.83 -7.14 0.63
CA THR A 266 -4.64 -7.55 2.03
C THR A 266 -4.94 -9.03 2.28
N PRO A 267 -5.95 -9.69 1.67
CA PRO A 267 -6.26 -11.09 2.00
C PRO A 267 -5.14 -12.08 1.66
N ILE A 268 -4.36 -11.79 0.61
CA ILE A 268 -3.19 -12.59 0.22
C ILE A 268 -1.87 -12.02 0.73
N SER A 269 -1.90 -10.83 1.38
CA SER A 269 -0.71 -10.10 1.78
C SER A 269 0.32 -10.01 0.64
N GLY A 270 -0.18 -9.65 -0.56
CA GLY A 270 0.57 -9.77 -1.79
C GLY A 270 0.04 -8.86 -2.90
N LEU A 271 0.63 -9.00 -4.07
CA LEU A 271 0.37 -8.16 -5.22
C LEU A 271 -0.38 -8.93 -6.29
N TYR A 272 -1.53 -8.42 -6.71
CA TYR A 272 -2.10 -8.79 -7.99
C TYR A 272 -1.50 -7.93 -9.09
N ALA A 273 -1.35 -8.51 -10.27
CA ALA A 273 -1.09 -7.77 -11.50
C ALA A 273 -1.92 -8.35 -12.65
N ILE A 274 -2.22 -7.54 -13.65
CA ILE A 274 -2.84 -8.01 -14.89
C ILE A 274 -2.00 -7.58 -16.08
N ASN A 275 -2.00 -8.40 -17.13
CA ASN A 275 -1.18 -8.23 -18.32
C ASN A 275 -2.07 -8.28 -19.57
N ASP A 276 -1.97 -7.27 -20.43
CA ASP A 276 -2.76 -7.16 -21.66
C ASP A 276 -2.43 -8.23 -22.70
N LEU A 277 -1.17 -8.64 -22.81
CA LEU A 277 -0.73 -9.63 -23.80
C LEU A 277 -1.31 -11.02 -23.52
N SER A 278 -1.34 -11.42 -22.25
CA SER A 278 -1.80 -12.73 -21.81
C SER A 278 -3.27 -12.75 -21.37
N ASN A 279 -3.89 -11.58 -21.19
CA ASN A 279 -5.21 -11.42 -20.58
C ASN A 279 -5.30 -12.20 -19.26
N SER A 280 -4.27 -12.19 -18.43
CA SER A 280 -4.21 -13.03 -17.22
C SER A 280 -4.01 -12.19 -15.96
N VAL A 281 -4.54 -12.69 -14.85
CA VAL A 281 -4.20 -12.25 -13.49
C VAL A 281 -2.95 -12.99 -13.05
N TYR A 282 -2.06 -12.28 -12.37
CA TYR A 282 -0.84 -12.79 -11.78
C TYR A 282 -0.82 -12.49 -10.28
N ASP A 283 -0.26 -13.43 -9.53
CA ASP A 283 0.28 -13.21 -8.19
C ASP A 283 1.74 -12.82 -8.33
N VAL A 284 2.13 -11.66 -7.81
CA VAL A 284 3.51 -11.17 -7.88
C VAL A 284 4.13 -11.25 -6.50
N ASP A 285 5.21 -12.01 -6.38
CA ASP A 285 5.96 -12.14 -5.13
C ASP A 285 6.60 -10.78 -4.78
N PRO A 286 6.21 -10.15 -3.65
CA PRO A 286 6.70 -8.82 -3.28
C PRO A 286 8.18 -8.79 -2.86
N ILE A 287 8.80 -9.96 -2.67
CA ILE A 287 10.21 -10.12 -2.28
C ILE A 287 11.09 -10.41 -3.48
N THR A 288 10.64 -11.29 -4.38
CA THR A 288 11.45 -11.73 -5.54
C THR A 288 11.09 -11.02 -6.83
N GLY A 289 9.93 -10.38 -6.90
CA GLY A 289 9.37 -9.77 -8.10
C GLY A 289 8.76 -10.76 -9.09
N VAL A 290 8.87 -12.07 -8.86
CA VAL A 290 8.41 -13.08 -9.82
C VAL A 290 6.88 -13.08 -9.91
N ALA A 291 6.36 -12.95 -11.13
CA ALA A 291 4.94 -13.04 -11.41
C ALA A 291 4.54 -14.48 -11.78
N THR A 292 3.57 -15.02 -11.05
CA THR A 292 3.00 -16.36 -11.28
C THR A 292 1.57 -16.22 -11.81
N PRO A 293 1.23 -16.77 -12.98
CA PRO A 293 -0.12 -16.66 -13.53
C PRO A 293 -1.12 -17.41 -12.64
N LEU A 294 -2.24 -16.76 -12.30
CA LEU A 294 -3.33 -17.32 -11.50
C LEU A 294 -4.48 -17.79 -12.39
N ALA A 295 -5.02 -16.89 -13.21
CA ALA A 295 -6.22 -17.14 -14.00
C ALA A 295 -6.23 -16.35 -15.30
N LEU A 296 -6.90 -16.88 -16.31
CA LEU A 296 -7.18 -16.17 -17.56
C LEU A 296 -8.45 -15.33 -17.39
N ILE A 297 -8.37 -14.05 -17.68
CA ILE A 297 -9.48 -13.12 -17.66
C ILE A 297 -10.38 -13.38 -18.87
N ASP A 298 -11.67 -13.59 -18.63
CA ASP A 298 -12.65 -13.91 -19.69
C ASP A 298 -13.09 -12.69 -20.54
N THR A 299 -12.54 -11.52 -20.21
CA THR A 299 -12.76 -10.25 -20.89
C THR A 299 -11.45 -9.74 -21.50
N PRO A 300 -11.44 -9.33 -22.79
CA PRO A 300 -10.23 -8.80 -23.43
C PRO A 300 -9.70 -7.52 -22.77
N ILE A 301 -8.37 -7.43 -22.70
CA ILE A 301 -7.62 -6.32 -22.12
C ILE A 301 -6.85 -5.60 -23.25
N ASP A 302 -6.69 -4.29 -23.11
CA ASP A 302 -5.95 -3.45 -24.07
C ASP A 302 -5.10 -2.40 -23.33
N SER A 303 -5.73 -1.68 -22.41
CA SER A 303 -5.08 -0.76 -21.49
C SER A 303 -5.72 -0.98 -20.12
N VAL A 304 -4.95 -0.81 -19.05
CA VAL A 304 -5.32 -1.31 -17.72
C VAL A 304 -5.26 -0.18 -16.71
N GLY A 305 -6.33 -0.02 -15.94
CA GLY A 305 -6.24 0.38 -14.53
C GLY A 305 -6.75 -0.78 -13.69
N ILE A 306 -6.10 -1.08 -12.56
CA ILE A 306 -6.51 -2.14 -11.64
C ILE A 306 -6.38 -1.62 -10.23
N GLU A 307 -7.31 -1.98 -9.35
CA GLU A 307 -7.20 -1.65 -7.95
C GLU A 307 -8.01 -2.61 -7.07
N TRP A 308 -7.40 -3.08 -5.99
CA TRP A 308 -8.06 -3.74 -4.88
C TRP A 308 -8.69 -2.70 -3.96
N HIS A 309 -9.99 -2.81 -3.71
CA HIS A 309 -10.66 -1.87 -2.83
C HIS A 309 -10.72 -2.43 -1.40
N PRO A 310 -10.07 -1.78 -0.41
CA PRO A 310 -9.93 -2.36 0.93
C PRO A 310 -11.25 -2.51 1.68
N GLN A 311 -12.24 -1.63 1.43
CA GLN A 311 -13.55 -1.70 2.08
C GLN A 311 -14.48 -2.77 1.49
N THR A 312 -14.47 -3.00 0.17
CA THR A 312 -15.34 -4.00 -0.47
C THR A 312 -14.68 -5.37 -0.57
N GLU A 313 -13.36 -5.43 -0.37
CA GLU A 313 -12.55 -6.63 -0.58
C GLU A 313 -12.74 -7.23 -1.98
N GLU A 314 -12.88 -6.36 -2.98
CA GLU A 314 -13.02 -6.74 -4.38
C GLU A 314 -11.91 -6.13 -5.23
N LEU A 315 -11.51 -6.89 -6.26
CA LEU A 315 -10.57 -6.43 -7.27
C LEU A 315 -11.35 -5.80 -8.42
N TYR A 316 -11.06 -4.54 -8.72
CA TYR A 316 -11.64 -3.84 -9.86
C TYR A 316 -10.59 -3.63 -10.94
N PHE A 317 -11.01 -3.65 -12.19
CA PHE A 317 -10.18 -3.19 -13.29
C PHE A 317 -11.00 -2.47 -14.35
N CYS A 318 -10.33 -1.61 -15.09
CA CYS A 318 -10.88 -0.97 -16.26
C CYS A 318 -10.06 -1.32 -17.50
N THR A 319 -10.76 -1.43 -18.64
CA THR A 319 -10.14 -1.69 -19.94
C THR A 319 -10.78 -0.87 -21.05
N ASN A 320 -10.00 -0.58 -22.09
CA ASN A 320 -10.43 0.16 -23.28
C ASN A 320 -10.74 -0.75 -24.49
N ALA A 321 -10.79 -2.06 -24.27
CA ALA A 321 -11.01 -3.05 -25.30
C ALA A 321 -12.31 -2.79 -26.08
N GLY A 322 -12.21 -2.82 -27.42
CA GLY A 322 -13.34 -2.54 -28.32
C GLY A 322 -13.62 -1.04 -28.54
N GLY A 323 -12.75 -0.15 -28.07
CA GLY A 323 -12.83 1.29 -28.32
C GLY A 323 -13.75 2.05 -27.36
N SER A 324 -14.17 1.42 -26.26
CA SER A 324 -14.94 2.05 -25.19
C SER A 324 -14.44 1.52 -23.86
N SER A 325 -14.33 2.44 -22.90
CA SER A 325 -13.79 2.17 -21.58
C SER A 325 -14.86 1.62 -20.68
N ARG A 326 -14.54 0.53 -19.98
CA ARG A 326 -15.49 -0.20 -19.14
C ARG A 326 -14.85 -0.59 -17.82
N LEU A 327 -15.63 -0.52 -16.75
CA LEU A 327 -15.25 -0.94 -15.40
C LEU A 327 -15.83 -2.32 -15.11
N TYR A 328 -15.02 -3.17 -14.48
CA TYR A 328 -15.37 -4.53 -14.11
C TYR A 328 -14.96 -4.81 -12.66
N ALA A 329 -15.76 -5.62 -11.97
CA ALA A 329 -15.29 -6.40 -10.83
C ALA A 329 -14.66 -7.70 -11.36
N LEU A 330 -13.58 -8.16 -10.74
CA LEU A 330 -12.81 -9.32 -11.17
C LEU A 330 -12.65 -10.29 -10.02
N ASN A 331 -12.98 -11.56 -10.26
CA ASN A 331 -12.56 -12.64 -9.39
C ASN A 331 -11.14 -13.09 -9.77
N PRO A 332 -10.12 -12.89 -8.93
CA PRO A 332 -8.74 -13.26 -9.26
C PRO A 332 -8.51 -14.78 -9.30
N GLU A 333 -9.37 -15.58 -8.66
CA GLU A 333 -9.20 -17.04 -8.58
C GLU A 333 -9.52 -17.75 -9.90
N ASP A 334 -10.53 -17.25 -10.63
CA ASP A 334 -11.01 -17.87 -11.88
C ASP A 334 -10.98 -16.94 -13.09
N GLY A 335 -10.66 -15.66 -12.90
CA GLY A 335 -10.57 -14.65 -13.95
C GLY A 335 -11.92 -14.17 -14.47
N HIS A 336 -13.02 -14.49 -13.79
CA HIS A 336 -14.35 -14.04 -14.20
C HIS A 336 -14.50 -12.52 -13.99
N ALA A 337 -14.75 -11.78 -15.08
CA ALA A 337 -14.99 -10.35 -15.03
C ALA A 337 -16.49 -10.03 -15.14
N THR A 338 -17.03 -9.33 -14.13
CA THR A 338 -18.41 -8.85 -14.11
C THR A 338 -18.45 -7.37 -14.50
N LEU A 339 -19.13 -7.05 -15.60
CA LEU A 339 -19.29 -5.67 -16.07
C LEU A 339 -20.11 -4.85 -15.06
N ILE A 340 -19.54 -3.72 -14.63
CA ILE A 340 -20.23 -2.73 -13.80
C ILE A 340 -20.88 -1.67 -14.69
N GLY A 341 -20.11 -1.07 -15.61
CA GLY A 341 -20.63 -0.04 -16.51
C GLY A 341 -19.57 0.56 -17.45
N ASP A 342 -20.02 1.50 -18.28
CA ASP A 342 -19.17 2.25 -19.22
C ASP A 342 -18.58 3.49 -18.53
N LEU A 343 -17.28 3.72 -18.71
CA LEU A 343 -16.60 4.93 -18.26
C LEU A 343 -16.58 6.00 -19.37
N PRO A 344 -16.65 7.29 -19.03
CA PRO A 344 -16.70 8.37 -20.03
C PRO A 344 -15.34 8.70 -20.66
N HIS A 345 -14.26 8.01 -20.29
CA HIS A 345 -12.89 8.30 -20.69
C HIS A 345 -12.03 7.03 -20.79
N ASN A 346 -10.93 7.12 -21.56
CA ASN A 346 -9.95 6.03 -21.57
C ASN A 346 -9.37 5.84 -20.18
N CYS A 347 -9.69 4.71 -19.58
CA CYS A 347 -9.24 4.37 -18.25
C CYS A 347 -7.97 3.53 -18.36
N ASN A 348 -6.95 3.97 -17.65
CA ASN A 348 -5.66 3.30 -17.54
C ASN A 348 -5.08 3.47 -16.12
N ASN A 349 -5.91 3.86 -15.17
CA ASN A 349 -5.52 4.07 -13.78
C ASN A 349 -6.80 4.01 -12.93
N LEU A 350 -6.70 3.41 -11.76
CA LEU A 350 -7.72 3.34 -10.73
C LEU A 350 -7.00 3.49 -9.39
N ALA A 351 -7.63 4.14 -8.41
CA ALA A 351 -7.14 4.18 -7.04
C ALA A 351 -8.30 4.01 -6.06
N ALA A 352 -8.09 3.29 -4.97
CA ALA A 352 -9.08 3.06 -3.93
C ALA A 352 -8.53 3.60 -2.61
N PRO A 353 -9.31 4.40 -1.86
CA PRO A 353 -8.83 4.96 -0.62
C PRO A 353 -8.68 3.87 0.46
N TRP A 354 -7.54 3.87 1.16
CA TRP A 354 -7.32 3.03 2.36
C TRP A 354 -7.94 3.62 3.62
N VAL A 355 -8.13 4.94 3.62
CA VAL A 355 -8.73 5.72 4.70
C VAL A 355 -9.72 6.73 4.12
N PRO A 356 -10.74 7.16 4.87
CA PRO A 356 -11.71 8.14 4.38
C PRO A 356 -11.05 9.41 3.83
N VAL A 357 -11.61 9.95 2.75
CA VAL A 357 -11.18 11.20 2.12
C VAL A 357 -12.37 12.15 2.15
N ALA A 358 -12.58 12.82 3.29
CA ALA A 358 -13.82 13.54 3.59
C ALA A 358 -14.30 14.47 2.45
N CYS A 359 -13.40 15.23 1.83
CA CYS A 359 -13.72 16.14 0.74
C CYS A 359 -14.25 15.45 -0.53
N VAL A 360 -13.92 14.17 -0.73
CA VAL A 360 -14.39 13.33 -1.84
C VAL A 360 -15.62 12.53 -1.40
N ASP A 361 -15.61 12.00 -0.18
CA ASP A 361 -16.69 11.21 0.40
C ASP A 361 -18.01 11.99 0.40
N GLU A 362 -17.95 13.28 0.74
CA GLU A 362 -19.10 14.19 0.78
C GLU A 362 -19.63 14.62 -0.60
N VAL A 363 -18.92 14.32 -1.70
CA VAL A 363 -19.37 14.66 -3.05
C VAL A 363 -20.49 13.69 -3.49
N PRO A 364 -21.70 14.20 -3.78
CA PRO A 364 -22.83 13.37 -4.21
C PRO A 364 -22.67 12.88 -5.66
N TRP A 365 -23.29 11.73 -5.95
CA TRP A 365 -23.40 11.11 -7.28
C TRP A 365 -24.40 11.82 -8.21
#